data_AF-A0A1V0DCE5-F1
#
_entry.id   AF-A0A1V0DCE5-F1
#
_cell.length_a   1.000
_cell.length_b   1.000
_cell.length_c   1.000
_cell.angle_alpha   90.00
_cell.angle_beta   90.00
_cell.angle_gamma   90.00
#
_symmetry.space_group_name_H-M   'P 1'
#
loop_
_entity.id
_entity.type
_entity.pdbx_description
1 polymer ?
#
loop_
_entity_poly.entity_id
_entity_poly.type
_entity_poly.pdbx_seq_one_letter_code
_entity_poly.pdbx_strand_id
1 'polypeptide(L)' 'MHVPEARYAEIAREIASDDSPVGIDAKKTHIIIIHLLERIERRLDAIEAELREREEGSYDTRAD' A
#
# COMPACT_ATOMS: atom_id res chain seq x y z
N MET A 1 -9.31 -12.77 1.43
CA MET A 1 -8.06 -12.28 0.82
C MET A 1 -7.16 -13.49 0.60
N HIS A 2 -6.73 -13.77 -0.63
CA HIS A 2 -5.86 -14.91 -0.94
C HIS A 2 -4.51 -14.39 -1.41
N VAL A 3 -3.47 -14.62 -0.61
CA VAL A 3 -2.08 -14.32 -1.00
C VAL A 3 -1.47 -15.64 -1.52
N PRO A 4 -0.95 -15.69 -2.75
CA PRO A 4 -0.31 -16.89 -3.28
C PRO A 4 0.82 -17.39 -2.38
N GLU A 5 0.94 -18.70 -2.22
CA GLU A 5 1.88 -19.33 -1.26
C GLU A 5 3.35 -18.92 -1.48
N ALA A 6 3.79 -18.82 -2.74
CA ALA A 6 5.13 -18.35 -3.07
C ALA A 6 5.38 -16.92 -2.57
N ARG A 7 4.38 -16.04 -2.67
CA ARG A 7 4.45 -14.64 -2.23
C ARG A 7 4.41 -14.55 -0.71
N TYR A 8 3.60 -15.38 -0.07
CA TYR A 8 3.57 -15.50 1.38
C TYR A 8 4.94 -15.94 1.94
N ALA A 9 5.54 -16.97 1.34
CA ALA A 9 6.83 -17.49 1.76
C ALA A 9 7.99 -16.49 1.55
N GLU A 10 7.93 -15.69 0.48
CA GLU A 10 8.88 -14.60 0.24
C GLU A 10 8.79 -13.52 1.32
N ILE A 11 7.57 -13.02 1.59
CA ILE A 11 7.31 -12.02 2.62
C ILE A 11 7.72 -12.53 4.00
N ALA A 12 7.39 -13.79 4.33
CA ALA A 12 7.75 -14.41 5.59
C ALA A 12 9.27 -14.51 5.79
N ARG A 13 10.05 -14.82 4.74
CA ARG A 13 11.52 -14.84 4.80
C ARG A 13 12.12 -13.46 5.02
N GLU A 14 11.61 -12.44 4.34
CA GLU A 14 12.07 -11.06 4.53
C GLU A 14 11.76 -10.54 5.94
N ILE A 15 10.59 -10.91 6.47
CA ILE A 15 10.17 -10.60 7.82
C ILE A 15 11.00 -11.34 8.87
N ALA A 16 11.33 -12.62 8.65
CA ALA A 16 12.06 -13.44 9.62
C ALA A 16 13.59 -13.22 9.62
N SER A 17 14.13 -12.36 8.76
CA SER A 17 15.56 -12.02 8.77
C SER A 17 15.96 -11.33 10.07
N ASP A 18 17.14 -11.65 10.62
CA ASP A 18 17.69 -11.00 11.83
C ASP A 18 18.02 -9.52 11.59
N ASP A 19 18.23 -9.13 10.33
CA ASP A 19 18.36 -7.73 9.90
C ASP A 19 17.01 -7.03 9.74
N SER A 20 15.92 -7.78 9.84
CA SER A 20 14.56 -7.26 9.79
C SER A 20 14.18 -6.75 11.18
N PRO A 21 13.68 -5.50 11.31
CA PRO A 21 13.16 -4.99 12.58
C PRO A 21 11.99 -5.82 13.13
N VAL A 22 11.53 -6.81 12.37
CA VAL A 22 10.43 -7.72 12.67
C VAL A 22 10.81 -8.95 13.50
N GLY A 23 12.08 -9.38 13.49
CA GLY A 23 12.50 -10.55 14.26
C GLY A 23 12.43 -10.39 15.79
N ILE A 24 12.40 -9.15 16.29
CA ILE A 24 12.64 -8.85 17.72
C ILE A 24 11.35 -8.46 18.48
N ASP A 25 10.45 -7.69 17.86
CA ASP A 25 9.19 -7.26 18.48
C ASP A 25 8.06 -7.31 17.46
N ALA A 26 7.36 -8.44 17.43
CA ALA A 26 6.22 -8.66 16.55
C ALA A 26 5.19 -7.53 16.70
N LYS A 27 4.86 -7.08 17.91
CA LYS A 27 3.83 -6.05 18.12
C LYS A 27 4.23 -4.71 17.51
N LYS A 28 5.48 -4.29 17.71
CA LYS A 28 6.03 -3.06 17.11
C LYS A 28 5.99 -3.14 15.58
N THR A 29 6.31 -4.29 15.02
CA THR A 29 6.21 -4.46 13.56
C THR A 29 4.79 -4.39 13.06
N HIS A 30 3.83 -5.07 13.68
CA HIS A 30 2.44 -4.99 13.24
C HIS A 30 1.95 -3.54 13.23
N ILE A 31 2.34 -2.73 14.24
CA ILE A 31 2.05 -1.29 14.27
C ILE A 31 2.69 -0.57 13.07
N ILE A 32 3.97 -0.83 12.77
CA ILE A 32 4.66 -0.20 11.63
C ILE A 32 4.03 -0.61 10.30
N ILE A 33 3.73 -1.89 10.09
CA ILE A 33 3.08 -2.39 8.88
C ILE A 33 1.72 -1.73 8.69
N ILE A 34 0.87 -1.72 9.73
CA ILE A 34 -0.45 -1.07 9.66
C ILE A 34 -0.30 0.41 9.31
N HIS A 35 0.62 1.12 9.98
CA HIS A 35 0.86 2.54 9.70
C HIS A 35 1.34 2.80 8.27
N LEU A 36 2.20 1.93 7.72
CA LEU A 36 2.67 2.03 6.34
C LEU A 36 1.55 1.73 5.33
N LEU A 37 0.71 0.73 5.60
CA LEU A 37 -0.47 0.42 4.78
C LEU A 37 -1.44 1.60 4.75
N GLU A 38 -1.79 2.16 5.90
CA GLU A 38 -2.64 3.35 5.97
C GLU A 38 -2.06 4.55 5.20
N ARG A 39 -0.73 4.72 5.21
CA ARG A 39 -0.05 5.76 4.42
C ARG A 39 -0.13 5.49 2.92
N ILE A 40 -0.06 4.23 2.50
CA ILE A 40 -0.20 3.84 1.09
C ILE A 40 -1.63 4.09 0.63
N GLU A 41 -2.64 3.62 1.38
CA GLU A 41 -4.06 3.85 1.09
C GLU A 41 -4.36 5.34 0.91
N ARG A 42 -3.95 6.20 1.86
CA ARG A 42 -4.14 7.66 1.74
C ARG A 42 -3.49 8.27 0.49
N ARG A 43 -2.33 7.74 0.08
CA ARG A 43 -1.64 8.22 -1.13
C ARG A 43 -2.34 7.73 -2.39
N LEU A 44 -2.88 6.51 -2.39
CA LEU A 44 -3.69 5.98 -3.48
C LEU A 44 -4.98 6.79 -3.62
N ASP A 45 -5.70 7.04 -2.53
CA ASP A 45 -6.91 7.87 -2.52
C ASP A 45 -6.67 9.25 -3.15
N ALA A 46 -5.54 9.89 -2.81
CA ALA A 46 -5.17 11.19 -3.38
C ALA A 46 -4.88 11.10 -4.89
N ILE A 47 -4.14 10.08 -5.33
CA ILE A 47 -3.85 9.86 -6.75
C ILE A 47 -5.14 9.56 -7.52
N GLU A 48 -6.02 8.72 -6.98
CA GLU A 48 -7.30 8.38 -7.59
C GLU A 48 -8.23 9.60 -7.69
N ALA A 49 -8.23 10.46 -6.67
CA ALA A 49 -8.96 11.74 -6.72
C ALA A 49 -8.43 12.65 -7.83
N GLU A 50 -7.10 12.84 -7.91
CA GLU A 50 -6.49 13.64 -8.98
C GLU A 50 -6.79 13.07 -10.38
N LEU A 51 -6.81 11.74 -10.52
CA LEU A 51 -7.15 11.10 -11.80
C LEU A 51 -8.61 11.36 -12.18
N ARG A 52 -9.55 11.25 -11.23
CA ARG A 52 -10.97 11.58 -11.46
C ARG A 52 -11.16 13.03 -11.89
N GLU A 53 -10.51 13.97 -11.21
CA GLU A 53 -10.58 15.40 -11.55
C GLU A 53 -10.05 15.69 -12.97
N ARG A 54 -8.94 15.02 -13.37
CA ARG A 54 -8.39 15.15 -14.73
C ARG A 54 -9.29 14.56 -15.81
N GLU A 55 -9.97 13.46 -15.50
CA GLU A 55 -10.95 12.86 -16.42
C GLU A 55 -12.18 13.75 -16.57
N GLU A 56 -12.74 14.27 -15.47
CA GLU A 56 -13.91 15.16 -15.47
C GLU A 56 -13.62 16.48 -16.18
N GLY A 57 -12.47 17.10 -15.93
CA GLY A 57 -12.03 18.32 -16.64
C GLY A 57 -11.79 18.11 -18.14
N SER A 58 -11.57 16.87 -18.60
CA SER A 58 -11.39 16.55 -20.02
C SER A 58 -12.72 16.46 -20.80
N TYR A 59 -13.86 16.30 -20.13
CA TYR A 59 -15.17 16.29 -20.80
C TYR A 59 -15.73 17.70 -21.02
N ASP A 60 -15.36 18.67 -20.19
CA ASP A 60 -15.83 20.06 -20.28
C ASP A 60 -15.29 20.80 -21.51
N THR A 61 -14.04 20.51 -21.93
CA THR A 61 -13.41 21.18 -23.10
C THR A 61 -13.88 20.66 -24.47
N ARG A 62 -14.77 19.65 -24.53
CA ARG A 62 -15.28 19.08 -25.80
C ARG A 62 -16.68 19.55 -26.17
N ALA A 63 -17.28 20.46 -25.38
CA ALA A 63 -18.66 20.92 -25.57
C ALA A 63 -18.79 22.30 -26.26
N ASP A 64 -17.70 22.97 -26.64
CA ASP A 64 -17.69 24.26 -27.35
C ASP A 64 -17.28 24.15 -28.82
#